data_AF-K6V0L8-F1
#
_entry.id   AF-K6V0L8-F1
#
_cell.length_a   1.000
_cell.length_b   1.000
_cell.length_c   1.000
_cell.angle_alpha   90.00
_cell.angle_beta   90.00
_cell.angle_gamma   90.00
#
_symmetry.space_group_name_H-M   'P 1'
#
loop_
_entity.id
_entity.type
_entity.pdbx_description
1 polymer ?
#
loop_
_entity_poly.entity_id
_entity_poly.type
_entity_poly.pdbx_seq_one_letter_code
_entity_poly.pdbx_strand_id
1 'polypeptide(L)'
;MSDKRDYILKEHDRNPRNKAVINTCTKFLYYLKTNEIPNIPDSPYDVCPLLNYWIYSQLNMIYSYDSKNIIPTFADIFYKWYNFLDELNKTERNTCKPPIDSIGIYEWRYRKEMYEYYVYYYPIKQSLVSYPQRQEEFCQYVESKKRL
;
A
#
# COMPACT_ATOMS: atom_id res chain seq x y z
N MET A 1 -31.05 -27.70 18.64
CA MET A 1 -31.37 -26.35 18.16
C MET A 1 -30.05 -25.63 17.99
N SER A 2 -29.51 -25.58 16.78
CA SER A 2 -28.19 -24.97 16.50
C SER A 2 -28.26 -23.48 16.85
N ASP A 3 -27.29 -22.98 17.61
CA ASP A 3 -27.25 -21.60 18.10
C ASP A 3 -27.22 -20.62 16.92
N LYS A 4 -28.04 -19.57 16.97
CA LYS A 4 -28.12 -18.51 15.95
C LYS A 4 -26.76 -17.83 15.76
N ARG A 5 -25.89 -17.90 16.78
CA ARG A 5 -24.47 -17.48 16.72
C ARG A 5 -23.63 -18.32 15.77
N ASP A 6 -23.81 -19.65 15.72
CA ASP A 6 -23.07 -20.52 14.80
C ASP A 6 -23.42 -20.25 13.34
N TYR A 7 -24.64 -19.79 13.08
CA TYR A 7 -25.07 -19.40 11.73
C TYR A 7 -24.44 -18.07 11.29
N ILE A 8 -24.39 -17.08 12.18
CA ILE A 8 -23.77 -15.77 11.91
C ILE A 8 -22.26 -15.92 11.70
N LEU A 9 -21.59 -16.75 12.52
CA LEU A 9 -20.17 -17.04 12.34
C LEU A 9 -19.89 -17.78 11.03
N LYS A 10 -20.74 -18.72 10.62
CA LYS A 10 -20.62 -19.44 9.34
C LYS A 10 -20.93 -18.59 8.10
N GLU A 11 -21.83 -17.62 8.19
CA GLU A 11 -22.09 -16.63 7.12
C GLU A 11 -20.91 -15.65 6.96
N HIS A 12 -20.33 -15.21 8.07
CA HIS A 12 -19.16 -14.33 8.08
C HIS A 12 -17.91 -15.00 7.46
N ASP A 13 -17.79 -16.33 7.60
CA ASP A 13 -16.72 -17.14 7.01
C ASP A 13 -16.93 -17.48 5.51
N ARG A 14 -18.14 -17.27 4.99
CA ARG A 14 -18.52 -17.56 3.58
C ARG A 14 -18.59 -16.34 2.69
N ASN A 15 -18.32 -15.14 3.19
CA ASN A 15 -18.24 -13.96 2.33
C ASN A 15 -16.91 -13.99 1.55
N PRO A 16 -16.93 -14.13 0.21
CA PRO A 16 -15.70 -14.15 -0.59
C PRO A 16 -14.87 -12.88 -0.43
N ARG A 17 -15.50 -11.74 -0.08
CA ARG A 17 -14.80 -10.49 0.22
C ARG A 17 -13.97 -10.58 1.50
N ASN A 18 -14.49 -11.21 2.55
CA ASN A 18 -13.75 -11.39 3.81
C ASN A 18 -12.48 -12.22 3.58
N LYS A 19 -12.60 -13.33 2.83
CA LYS A 19 -11.45 -14.14 2.45
C LYS A 19 -10.43 -13.35 1.63
N ALA A 20 -10.89 -12.52 0.69
CA ALA A 20 -10.01 -11.65 -0.10
C ALA A 20 -9.27 -10.61 0.77
N VAL A 21 -9.96 -9.98 1.73
CA VAL A 21 -9.33 -9.03 2.68
C VAL A 21 -8.29 -9.73 3.54
N ILE A 22 -8.62 -10.90 4.10
CA ILE A 22 -7.67 -11.70 4.90
C ILE A 22 -6.44 -12.02 4.06
N ASN A 23 -6.61 -12.50 2.83
CA ASN A 23 -5.50 -12.81 1.93
C ASN A 23 -4.63 -11.58 1.62
N THR A 24 -5.25 -10.42 1.40
CA THR A 24 -4.53 -9.14 1.20
C THR A 24 -3.71 -8.77 2.43
N CYS A 25 -4.31 -8.84 3.62
CA CYS A 25 -3.63 -8.53 4.88
C CYS A 25 -2.46 -9.50 5.14
N THR A 26 -2.65 -10.81 4.92
CA THR A 26 -1.59 -11.80 5.08
C THR A 26 -0.40 -11.54 4.14
N LYS A 27 -0.66 -11.25 2.86
CA LYS A 27 0.39 -10.88 1.90
C LYS A 27 1.14 -9.62 2.33
N PHE A 28 0.40 -8.63 2.81
CA PHE A 28 0.95 -7.38 3.30
C PHE A 28 1.88 -7.57 4.51
N LEU A 29 1.41 -8.26 5.55
CA LEU A 29 2.20 -8.52 6.76
C LEU A 29 3.42 -9.41 6.45
N TYR A 30 3.27 -10.38 5.54
CA TYR A 30 4.41 -11.19 5.07
C TYR A 30 5.46 -10.32 4.37
N TYR A 31 5.04 -9.37 3.52
CA TYR A 31 5.95 -8.43 2.88
C TYR A 31 6.72 -7.60 3.91
N LEU A 32 6.02 -6.99 4.88
CA LEU A 32 6.64 -6.21 5.96
C LEU A 32 7.63 -7.03 6.81
N LYS A 33 7.33 -8.32 7.02
CA LYS A 33 8.17 -9.24 7.80
C LYS A 33 9.44 -9.66 7.06
N THR A 34 9.38 -9.80 5.74
CA THR A 34 10.43 -10.48 4.96
C THR A 34 11.28 -9.54 4.13
N ASN A 35 10.78 -8.33 3.83
CA ASN A 35 11.51 -7.34 3.06
C ASN A 35 12.01 -6.25 4.00
N GLU A 36 13.21 -5.77 3.72
CA GLU A 36 13.67 -4.49 4.26
C GLU A 36 13.17 -3.38 3.34
N ILE A 37 13.05 -2.17 3.88
CA ILE A 37 12.73 -1.00 3.06
C ILE A 37 13.82 -0.88 1.99
N PRO A 38 13.47 -0.81 0.70
CA PRO A 38 14.44 -0.46 -0.33
C PRO A 38 15.13 0.85 0.06
N ASN A 39 16.42 0.78 0.40
CA ASN A 39 17.22 1.97 0.56
C ASN A 39 17.44 2.53 -0.85
N ILE A 40 16.77 3.64 -1.17
CA ILE A 40 17.01 4.39 -2.39
C ILE A 40 17.99 5.50 -2.01
N PRO A 41 19.29 5.36 -2.32
CA PRO A 41 20.29 6.33 -1.93
C PRO A 41 19.91 7.73 -2.43
N ASP A 42 20.04 8.72 -1.55
CA ASP A 42 19.81 10.13 -1.82
C ASP A 42 18.38 10.52 -2.26
N SER A 43 17.42 9.57 -2.24
CA SER A 43 16.02 9.90 -2.53
C SER A 43 15.43 10.74 -1.39
N PRO A 44 14.87 11.94 -1.70
CA PRO A 44 14.18 12.73 -0.69
C PRO A 44 12.81 12.14 -0.32
N TYR A 45 12.37 11.08 -1.00
CA TYR A 45 11.04 10.49 -0.85
C TYR A 45 11.11 9.08 -0.26
N ASP A 46 10.25 8.84 0.73
CA ASP A 46 10.03 7.53 1.36
C ASP A 46 9.19 6.63 0.44
N VAL A 47 9.54 5.35 0.34
CA VAL A 47 8.78 4.35 -0.43
C VAL A 47 7.59 3.80 0.36
N CYS A 48 7.61 3.90 1.67
CA CYS A 48 6.63 3.26 2.55
C CYS A 48 5.18 3.72 2.37
N PRO A 49 4.90 5.02 2.09
CA PRO A 49 3.52 5.43 1.82
C PRO A 49 2.87 4.72 0.62
N LEU A 50 3.65 4.22 -0.35
CA LEU A 50 3.12 3.44 -1.48
C LEU A 50 2.39 2.16 -1.04
N LEU A 51 2.77 1.57 0.09
CA LEU A 51 2.08 0.40 0.63
C LEU A 51 0.64 0.71 1.06
N ASN A 52 0.36 1.94 1.52
CA ASN A 52 -1.00 2.35 1.87
C ASN A 52 -1.88 2.44 0.64
N TYR A 53 -1.36 3.07 -0.43
CA TYR A 53 -2.06 3.14 -1.70
C TYR A 53 -2.26 1.75 -2.31
N TRP A 54 -1.31 0.83 -2.13
CA TRP A 54 -1.46 -0.56 -2.55
C TRP A 54 -2.61 -1.25 -1.80
N ILE A 55 -2.64 -1.19 -0.47
CA ILE A 55 -3.74 -1.77 0.33
C ILE A 55 -5.07 -1.17 -0.10
N TYR A 56 -5.15 0.17 -0.18
CA TYR A 56 -6.37 0.87 -0.54
C TYR A 56 -6.84 0.46 -1.94
N SER A 57 -5.93 0.30 -2.90
CA SER A 57 -6.24 -0.22 -4.25
C SER A 57 -6.81 -1.64 -4.21
N GLN A 58 -6.26 -2.53 -3.38
CA GLN A 58 -6.79 -3.89 -3.23
C GLN A 58 -8.22 -3.87 -2.65
N LEU A 59 -8.47 -3.05 -1.62
CA LEU A 59 -9.80 -2.90 -1.03
C LEU A 59 -10.82 -2.33 -2.00
N ASN A 60 -10.42 -1.37 -2.85
CA ASN A 60 -11.29 -0.87 -3.92
C ASN A 60 -11.72 -1.97 -4.89
N MET A 61 -10.81 -2.89 -5.24
CA MET A 61 -11.14 -4.03 -6.09
C MET A 61 -12.08 -5.01 -5.39
N ILE A 62 -11.82 -5.31 -4.11
CA ILE A 62 -12.61 -6.27 -3.31
C ILE A 62 -14.04 -5.77 -3.07
N TYR A 63 -14.19 -4.49 -2.74
CA TYR A 63 -15.48 -3.87 -2.40
C TYR A 63 -16.12 -3.13 -3.57
N SER A 64 -15.54 -3.21 -4.78
CA SER A 64 -16.09 -2.55 -5.97
C SER A 64 -16.35 -1.06 -5.75
N TYR A 65 -15.37 -0.36 -5.18
CA TYR A 65 -15.43 1.08 -4.85
C TYR A 65 -16.47 1.49 -3.80
N ASP A 66 -17.03 0.55 -3.04
CA ASP A 66 -17.94 0.85 -1.93
C ASP A 66 -17.18 1.39 -0.71
N SER A 67 -17.14 2.72 -0.61
CA SER A 67 -16.44 3.44 0.46
C SER A 67 -16.95 3.08 1.86
N LYS A 68 -18.22 2.69 2.01
CA LYS A 68 -18.79 2.31 3.31
C LYS A 68 -18.12 1.07 3.91
N ASN A 69 -17.61 0.19 3.07
CA ASN A 69 -16.88 -1.00 3.50
C ASN A 69 -15.35 -0.81 3.44
N ILE A 70 -14.86 -0.06 2.46
CA ILE A 70 -13.42 0.20 2.29
C ILE A 70 -12.83 0.95 3.47
N ILE A 71 -13.47 2.06 3.89
CA ILE A 71 -12.95 2.93 4.94
C ILE A 71 -12.77 2.18 6.27
N PRO A 72 -13.80 1.51 6.84
CA PRO A 72 -13.62 0.80 8.11
C PRO A 72 -12.62 -0.36 7.98
N THR A 73 -12.63 -1.09 6.86
CA THR A 73 -11.68 -2.18 6.64
C THR A 73 -10.24 -1.69 6.54
N PHE A 74 -10.03 -0.54 5.89
CA PHE A 74 -8.71 0.08 5.82
C PHE A 74 -8.22 0.52 7.20
N ALA A 75 -9.10 1.14 8.00
CA ALA A 75 -8.79 1.53 9.38
C ALA A 75 -8.38 0.32 10.25
N ASP A 76 -9.10 -0.81 10.13
CA ASP A 76 -8.77 -2.04 10.83
C ASP A 76 -7.41 -2.62 10.42
N ILE A 77 -7.08 -2.59 9.11
CA ILE A 77 -5.76 -3.02 8.61
C ILE A 77 -4.67 -2.07 9.12
N PHE A 78 -4.91 -0.77 9.11
CA PHE A 78 -3.97 0.24 9.60
C PHE A 78 -3.65 0.03 11.09
N TYR A 79 -4.67 -0.22 11.90
CA TYR A 79 -4.49 -0.55 13.32
C TYR A 79 -3.69 -1.83 13.53
N LYS A 80 -4.00 -2.90 12.78
CA LYS A 80 -3.24 -4.15 12.81
C LYS A 80 -1.80 -3.98 12.35
N TRP A 81 -1.55 -3.15 11.34
CA TRP A 81 -0.21 -2.81 10.87
C TRP A 81 0.59 -2.14 11.99
N TYR A 82 0.03 -1.11 12.64
CA TYR A 82 0.70 -0.44 13.75
C TYR A 82 1.11 -1.42 14.86
N ASN A 83 0.21 -2.29 15.28
CA ASN A 83 0.50 -3.30 16.32
C ASN A 83 1.54 -4.33 15.86
N PHE A 84 1.47 -4.76 14.60
CA PHE A 84 2.44 -5.69 14.03
C PHE A 84 3.86 -5.12 14.00
N LEU A 85 4.00 -3.81 13.77
CA LEU A 85 5.30 -3.14 13.84
C LEU A 85 5.86 -3.09 15.26
N ASP A 86 5.02 -2.92 16.27
CA ASP A 86 5.44 -2.99 17.66
C ASP A 86 6.01 -4.39 18.02
N GLU A 87 5.49 -5.45 17.41
CA GLU A 87 6.06 -6.79 17.51
C GLU A 87 7.38 -6.93 16.75
N LEU A 88 7.48 -6.35 15.54
CA LEU A 88 8.69 -6.39 14.72
C LEU A 88 9.82 -5.48 15.25
N ASN A 89 9.52 -4.36 15.91
CA ASN A 89 10.52 -3.46 16.48
C ASN A 89 11.36 -4.16 17.56
N LYS A 90 10.81 -5.19 18.22
CA LYS A 90 11.55 -6.08 19.13
C LYS A 90 12.66 -6.87 18.42
N THR A 91 12.66 -6.89 17.08
CA THR A 91 13.63 -7.61 16.25
C THR A 91 14.58 -6.67 15.49
N GLU A 92 14.63 -5.37 15.85
CA GLU A 92 15.52 -4.34 15.26
C GLU A 92 15.41 -4.20 13.72
N ARG A 93 14.30 -4.66 13.13
CA ARG A 93 14.12 -4.63 11.68
C ARG A 93 13.60 -3.26 11.20
N ASN A 94 14.36 -2.61 10.33
CA ASN A 94 13.88 -1.42 9.61
C ASN A 94 12.82 -1.83 8.57
N THR A 95 11.55 -1.59 8.89
CA THR A 95 10.41 -1.86 8.01
C THR A 95 9.48 -0.65 7.95
N CYS A 96 8.57 -0.66 6.97
CA CYS A 96 7.72 0.49 6.69
C CYS A 96 6.74 0.77 7.82
N LYS A 97 6.77 2.02 8.31
CA LYS A 97 5.76 2.55 9.22
C LYS A 97 4.53 3.03 8.45
N PRO A 98 3.32 2.86 9.00
CA PRO A 98 2.16 3.52 8.43
C PRO A 98 2.37 5.04 8.46
N PRO A 99 2.09 5.76 7.36
CA PRO A 99 2.12 7.21 7.32
C PRO A 99 1.08 7.74 8.29
N ILE A 100 1.43 8.84 8.96
CA ILE A 100 0.56 9.52 9.92
C ILE A 100 -0.64 10.14 9.19
N ASP A 101 -0.47 10.51 7.92
CA ASP A 101 -1.51 11.12 7.12
C ASP A 101 -2.50 10.09 6.57
N SER A 102 -3.75 10.22 7.00
CA SER A 102 -4.88 9.49 6.45
C SER A 102 -4.95 9.76 4.95
N ILE A 103 -4.89 8.70 4.13
CA ILE A 103 -5.19 8.79 2.70
C ILE A 103 -6.49 9.59 2.53
N GLY A 104 -6.43 10.68 1.77
CA GLY A 104 -7.62 11.38 1.31
C GLY A 104 -8.47 10.41 0.49
N ILE A 105 -9.50 9.85 1.13
CA ILE A 105 -10.37 8.76 0.64
C ILE A 105 -10.94 9.04 -0.77
N TYR A 106 -11.15 10.32 -1.10
CA TYR A 106 -11.78 10.75 -2.34
C TYR A 106 -10.82 10.86 -3.54
N GLU A 107 -9.56 11.23 -3.32
CA GLU A 107 -8.58 11.52 -4.39
C GLU A 107 -7.37 10.57 -4.37
N TRP A 108 -7.50 9.45 -3.65
CA TRP A 108 -6.41 8.51 -3.40
C TRP A 108 -5.69 8.06 -4.68
N ARG A 109 -6.38 7.97 -5.83
CA ARG A 109 -5.79 7.59 -7.12
C ARG A 109 -4.82 8.64 -7.64
N TYR A 110 -5.23 9.91 -7.62
CA TYR A 110 -4.38 11.02 -8.05
C TYR A 110 -3.20 11.20 -7.09
N ARG A 111 -3.46 11.11 -5.78
CA ARG A 111 -2.41 11.18 -4.74
C ARG A 111 -1.41 10.03 -4.87
N LYS A 112 -1.90 8.81 -5.15
CA LYS A 112 -1.06 7.65 -5.46
C LYS A 112 -0.16 7.95 -6.66
N GLU A 113 -0.75 8.37 -7.78
CA GLU A 113 -0.01 8.56 -9.03
C GLU A 113 1.04 9.68 -8.91
N MET A 114 0.70 10.78 -8.23
CA MET A 114 1.61 11.86 -7.88
C MET A 114 2.76 11.38 -6.99
N TYR A 115 2.45 10.59 -5.96
CA TYR A 115 3.48 10.07 -5.05
C TYR A 115 4.40 9.05 -5.73
N GLU A 116 3.85 8.17 -6.57
CA GLU A 116 4.64 7.26 -7.42
C GLU A 116 5.58 8.03 -8.34
N TYR A 117 5.10 9.11 -8.96
CA TYR A 117 5.96 9.98 -9.77
C TYR A 117 7.15 10.52 -8.96
N TYR A 118 6.93 11.04 -7.75
CA TYR A 118 8.02 11.56 -6.93
C TYR A 118 9.03 10.49 -6.50
N VAL A 119 8.54 9.34 -6.05
CA VAL A 119 9.39 8.22 -5.62
C VAL A 119 10.27 7.71 -6.76
N TYR A 120 9.74 7.61 -7.97
CA TYR A 120 10.47 7.03 -9.12
C TYR A 120 11.24 8.05 -9.95
N TYR A 121 10.84 9.32 -9.96
CA TYR A 121 11.52 10.35 -10.75
C TYR A 121 12.99 10.49 -10.37
N TYR A 122 13.29 10.59 -9.07
CA TYR A 122 14.65 10.85 -8.60
C TYR A 122 15.62 9.71 -8.96
N PRO A 123 15.32 8.43 -8.67
CA PRO A 123 16.22 7.33 -9.01
C PRO A 123 16.40 7.15 -10.52
N ILE A 124 15.32 7.33 -11.30
CA ILE A 124 15.43 7.24 -12.76
C ILE A 124 16.33 8.36 -13.28
N LYS A 125 16.15 9.60 -12.80
CA LYS A 125 17.01 10.73 -13.17
C LYS A 125 18.47 10.48 -12.81
N GLN A 126 18.76 9.97 -11.61
CA GLN A 126 20.13 9.61 -11.24
C GLN A 126 20.71 8.52 -12.14
N SER A 127 19.92 7.51 -12.51
CA SER A 127 20.38 6.41 -13.36
C SER A 127 20.85 6.87 -14.75
N LEU A 128 20.40 8.03 -15.24
CA LEU A 128 20.86 8.59 -16.52
C LEU A 128 22.34 8.95 -16.53
N VAL A 129 22.95 9.17 -15.36
CA VAL A 129 24.41 9.38 -15.26
C VAL A 129 25.15 8.15 -15.75
N SER A 130 24.70 6.97 -15.35
CA SER A 130 25.30 5.68 -15.75
C SER A 130 24.75 5.15 -17.08
N TYR A 131 23.54 5.57 -17.47
CA TYR A 131 22.82 5.07 -18.64
C TYR A 131 22.24 6.21 -19.49
N PRO A 132 23.10 7.07 -20.09
CA PRO A 132 22.65 8.23 -20.85
C PRO A 132 21.77 7.87 -22.06
N GLN A 133 21.93 6.67 -22.61
CA GLN A 133 21.10 6.17 -23.71
C GLN A 133 19.59 6.07 -23.37
N ARG A 134 19.23 6.05 -22.07
CA ARG A 134 17.83 6.03 -21.62
C ARG A 134 17.21 7.43 -21.47
N GLN A 135 17.90 8.47 -21.90
CA GLN A 135 17.41 9.85 -21.81
C GLN A 135 16.05 10.04 -22.51
N GLU A 136 15.86 9.43 -23.69
CA GLU A 136 14.59 9.51 -24.41
C GLU A 136 13.44 8.85 -23.61
N GLU A 137 13.67 7.65 -23.08
CA GLU A 137 12.70 6.94 -22.23
C GLU A 137 12.33 7.77 -20.99
N PHE A 138 13.31 8.42 -20.37
CA PHE A 138 13.05 9.30 -19.22
C PHE A 138 12.22 10.53 -19.61
N CYS A 139 12.53 11.19 -20.73
CA CYS A 139 11.74 12.31 -21.22
C CYS A 139 10.30 11.87 -21.53
N GLN A 140 10.11 10.71 -22.16
CA GLN A 140 8.79 10.12 -22.41
C GLN A 140 8.04 9.83 -21.11
N TYR A 141 8.71 9.29 -20.09
CA TYR A 141 8.14 9.08 -18.76
C TYR A 141 7.65 10.40 -18.13
N VAL A 142 8.49 11.44 -18.12
CA VAL A 142 8.12 12.75 -17.57
C VAL A 142 6.95 13.38 -18.33
N GLU A 143 6.99 13.37 -19.67
CA GLU A 143 5.89 13.89 -20.49
C GLU A 143 4.58 13.11 -20.29
N SER A 144 4.65 11.79 -20.09
CA SER A 144 3.46 10.97 -19.78
C SER A 144 2.78 11.38 -18.48
N LYS A 145 3.50 12.05 -17.57
CA LYS A 145 3.04 12.51 -16.26
C LYS A 145 2.70 13.99 -16.22
N LYS A 146 2.79 14.72 -17.32
CA LYS A 146 2.53 16.18 -17.40
C LYS A 146 1.14 16.64 -16.97
N ARG A 147 0.16 15.72 -16.97
CA ARG A 147 -1.23 15.98 -16.56
C ARG A 147 -1.49 15.68 -15.08
N LEU A 148 -0.49 15.16 -14.35
CA LEU A 148 -0.48 15.15 -12.90
C LEU A 148 -0.37 16.58 -12.40
#